data_AF-A0A520B8F1-F1
#
_entry.id   AF-A0A520B8F1-F1
#
_cell.length_a   1.000
_cell.length_b   1.000
_cell.length_c   1.000
_cell.angle_alpha   90.00
_cell.angle_beta   90.00
_cell.angle_gamma   90.00
#
_symmetry.space_group_name_H-M   'P 1'
#
loop_
_entity.id
_entity.type
_entity.pdbx_description
1 polymer ?
#
loop_
_entity_poly.entity_id
_entity_poly.type
_entity_poly.pdbx_seq_one_letter_code
_entity_poly.pdbx_strand_id
1 'polypeptide(L)'
;LLLFIAKERRKYRFITGTGTEGILPDVKLKHIAEQNLIPAFKENDFGTGIIKTIDAIGVIILNPNNKSELNQFFTQQNESKDLEKIWIPVFAIILAFFGIFKFVNKQAKKTVNLNAKIKTDYEKTIISGCAGVFMFIFVSIFAMVFFNGFGLFDKITLAHTPYILYGILGTGLFFRYLFHISSLRKAHNDDKNFFKAVTDFNKKNFWLVIFSPLLLFTLINYLFKRAKNIDRFKPILDSKNQEMIRLDRDINIEGKPFLSGGQRAEEVAKTYDYDIWESADHKEHIIKQWPAEEYKDYTECPKCSFRTYKLKKRVTVKAATYSHDGQAKLINECSCCKNVEFIKWIVLPMLVESKSSSGSSSSGSSSSSSSSSWGGGRSSGGGTGGSW
;
A
#
# COMPACT_ATOMS: atom_id res chain seq x y z
N LEU A 1 -31.83 -37.69 0.60
CA LEU A 1 -32.48 -38.50 -0.45
C LEU A 1 -33.93 -38.08 -0.54
N LEU A 2 -34.43 -37.83 -1.75
CA LEU A 2 -35.83 -37.51 -2.02
C LEU A 2 -36.36 -38.47 -3.10
N LEU A 3 -37.51 -39.10 -2.88
CA LEU A 3 -38.24 -39.89 -3.88
C LEU A 3 -39.45 -39.08 -4.35
N PHE A 4 -39.43 -38.68 -5.62
CA PHE A 4 -40.52 -37.97 -6.28
C PHE A 4 -41.33 -38.94 -7.14
N ILE A 5 -42.66 -38.92 -7.02
CA ILE A 5 -43.57 -39.80 -7.78
C ILE A 5 -44.69 -38.95 -8.40
N ALA A 6 -44.81 -39.02 -9.73
CA ALA A 6 -45.86 -38.36 -10.49
C ALA A 6 -46.85 -39.42 -11.02
N LYS A 7 -47.96 -39.62 -10.30
CA LYS A 7 -48.96 -40.65 -10.59
C LYS A 7 -49.57 -40.52 -11.99
N GLU A 8 -50.01 -39.32 -12.36
CA GLU A 8 -50.63 -39.05 -13.68
C GLU A 8 -49.68 -39.32 -14.85
N ARG A 9 -48.39 -39.04 -14.65
CA ARG A 9 -47.35 -39.19 -15.68
C ARG A 9 -46.66 -40.55 -15.65
N ARG A 10 -47.02 -41.43 -14.71
CA ARG A 10 -46.38 -42.71 -14.41
C ARG A 10 -44.84 -42.63 -14.38
N LYS A 11 -44.31 -41.63 -13.67
CA LYS A 11 -42.86 -41.39 -13.55
C LYS A 11 -42.43 -41.24 -12.10
N TYR A 12 -41.27 -41.80 -11.76
CA TYR A 12 -40.62 -41.63 -10.47
C TYR A 12 -39.19 -41.14 -10.64
N ARG A 13 -38.65 -40.48 -9.62
CA ARG A 13 -37.26 -40.01 -9.60
C ARG A 13 -36.72 -39.99 -8.17
N PHE A 14 -35.54 -40.55 -7.98
CA PHE A 14 -34.72 -40.31 -6.80
C PHE A 14 -33.81 -39.10 -7.03
N ILE A 15 -33.66 -38.29 -6.01
CA ILE A 15 -32.72 -37.17 -5.97
C ILE A 15 -31.87 -37.38 -4.72
N THR A 16 -30.60 -37.70 -4.92
CA THR A 16 -29.61 -37.82 -3.85
C THR A 16 -28.93 -36.48 -3.62
N GLY A 17 -28.67 -36.16 -2.36
CA GLY A 17 -27.86 -35.00 -2.01
C GLY A 17 -26.38 -35.38 -2.07
N THR A 18 -25.52 -34.38 -2.30
CA THR A 18 -24.07 -34.51 -2.19
C THR A 18 -23.72 -35.10 -0.81
N GLY A 19 -23.18 -36.32 -0.79
CA GLY A 19 -22.86 -37.07 0.45
C GLY A 19 -23.64 -38.37 0.63
N THR A 20 -24.73 -38.60 -0.11
CA THR A 20 -25.45 -39.90 -0.12
C THR A 20 -25.13 -40.78 -1.33
N GLU A 21 -24.48 -40.24 -2.36
CA GLU A 21 -24.19 -40.91 -3.63
C GLU A 21 -23.20 -42.09 -3.49
N GLY A 22 -22.27 -42.05 -2.52
CA GLY A 22 -21.33 -43.16 -2.29
C GLY A 22 -22.03 -44.42 -1.77
N ILE A 23 -23.01 -44.24 -0.88
CA ILE A 23 -23.75 -45.34 -0.24
C ILE A 23 -24.96 -45.75 -1.09
N LEU A 24 -25.65 -44.76 -1.67
CA LEU A 24 -26.84 -44.90 -2.50
C LEU A 24 -26.58 -44.32 -3.91
N PRO A 25 -25.72 -44.96 -4.72
CA PRO A 25 -25.51 -44.54 -6.11
C PRO A 25 -26.77 -44.77 -6.94
N ASP A 26 -26.91 -43.97 -8.00
CA ASP A 26 -28.06 -43.98 -8.92
C ASP A 26 -28.41 -45.38 -9.45
N VAL A 27 -27.41 -46.22 -9.69
CA VAL A 27 -27.62 -47.60 -10.16
C VAL A 27 -28.30 -48.47 -9.10
N LYS A 28 -27.89 -48.36 -7.83
CA LYS A 28 -28.52 -49.11 -6.72
C LYS A 28 -29.96 -48.65 -6.50
N LEU A 29 -30.19 -47.34 -6.48
CA LEU A 29 -31.54 -46.77 -6.33
C LEU A 29 -32.47 -47.19 -7.48
N LYS A 30 -31.94 -47.29 -8.70
CA LYS A 30 -32.70 -47.81 -9.85
C LYS A 30 -33.11 -49.26 -9.65
N HIS A 31 -32.19 -50.13 -9.24
CA HIS A 31 -32.49 -51.54 -9.00
C HIS A 31 -33.49 -51.74 -7.87
N ILE A 32 -33.40 -50.97 -6.78
CA ILE A 32 -34.38 -51.05 -5.67
C ILE A 32 -35.78 -50.70 -6.18
N ALA A 33 -35.90 -49.67 -7.03
CA ALA A 33 -37.19 -49.33 -7.62
C ALA A 33 -37.69 -50.39 -8.61
N GLU A 34 -36.83 -50.98 -9.45
CA GLU A 34 -37.20 -52.05 -10.36
C GLU A 34 -37.73 -53.29 -9.62
N GLN A 35 -37.18 -53.61 -8.45
CA GLN A 35 -37.56 -54.77 -7.65
C GLN A 35 -38.82 -54.53 -6.80
N ASN A 36 -38.97 -53.34 -6.23
CA ASN A 36 -40.00 -53.08 -5.20
C ASN A 36 -41.07 -52.10 -5.65
N LEU A 37 -40.68 -51.02 -6.35
CA LEU A 37 -41.56 -49.89 -6.68
C LEU A 37 -42.38 -50.17 -7.95
N ILE A 38 -41.71 -50.57 -9.05
CA ILE A 38 -42.33 -50.75 -10.37
C ILE A 38 -43.39 -51.86 -10.37
N PRO A 39 -43.17 -53.06 -9.80
CA PRO A 39 -44.17 -54.13 -9.82
C PRO A 39 -45.47 -53.73 -9.10
N ALA A 40 -45.34 -53.13 -7.91
CA ALA A 40 -46.48 -52.68 -7.12
C ALA A 40 -47.25 -51.55 -7.82
N PHE A 41 -46.55 -50.64 -8.50
CA PHE A 41 -47.16 -49.53 -9.23
C PHE A 41 -47.92 -49.99 -10.49
N LYS A 42 -47.51 -51.11 -11.11
CA LYS A 42 -48.27 -51.75 -12.21
C LYS A 42 -49.61 -52.33 -11.75
N GLU A 43 -49.67 -52.79 -10.50
CA GLU A 43 -50.88 -53.32 -9.87
C GLU A 43 -51.75 -52.22 -9.20
N ASN A 44 -51.39 -50.95 -9.37
CA ASN A 44 -51.98 -49.78 -8.69
C ASN A 44 -51.84 -49.78 -7.16
N ASP A 45 -50.97 -50.62 -6.59
CA ASP A 45 -50.66 -50.65 -5.16
C ASP A 45 -49.45 -49.73 -4.85
N PHE A 46 -49.72 -48.42 -4.84
CA PHE A 46 -48.67 -47.42 -4.60
C PHE A 46 -48.14 -47.45 -3.16
N GLY A 47 -49.01 -47.73 -2.18
CA GLY A 47 -48.65 -47.68 -0.76
C GLY A 47 -47.61 -48.74 -0.43
N THR A 48 -47.89 -50.00 -0.79
CA THR A 48 -46.97 -51.11 -0.54
C THR A 48 -45.65 -50.94 -1.30
N GLY A 49 -45.70 -50.46 -2.55
CA GLY A 49 -44.49 -50.21 -3.35
C GLY A 49 -43.55 -49.17 -2.72
N ILE A 50 -44.12 -48.08 -2.20
CA ILE A 50 -43.33 -47.03 -1.53
C ILE A 50 -42.72 -47.55 -0.23
N ILE A 51 -43.51 -48.23 0.61
CA ILE A 51 -43.04 -48.76 1.90
C ILE A 51 -41.87 -49.73 1.69
N LYS A 52 -42.03 -50.74 0.83
CA LYS A 52 -40.98 -51.73 0.53
C LYS A 52 -39.71 -51.07 -0.03
N THR A 53 -39.87 -50.03 -0.84
CA THR A 53 -38.75 -49.27 -1.41
C THR A 53 -38.00 -48.49 -0.32
N ILE A 54 -38.71 -47.83 0.59
CA ILE A 54 -38.10 -47.10 1.70
C ILE A 54 -37.43 -48.08 2.69
N ASP A 55 -38.05 -49.21 2.99
CA ASP A 55 -37.47 -50.24 3.87
C ASP A 55 -36.17 -50.80 3.31
N ALA A 56 -36.15 -51.12 2.01
CA ALA A 56 -34.93 -51.58 1.32
C ALA A 56 -33.80 -50.55 1.37
N ILE A 57 -34.13 -49.26 1.24
CA ILE A 57 -33.16 -48.16 1.40
C ILE A 57 -32.70 -48.04 2.86
N GLY A 58 -33.63 -48.19 3.81
CA GLY A 58 -33.37 -48.16 5.24
C GLY A 58 -32.37 -49.23 5.68
N VAL A 59 -32.50 -50.47 5.18
CA VAL A 59 -31.55 -51.56 5.43
C VAL A 59 -30.13 -51.20 4.97
N ILE A 60 -30.00 -50.49 3.84
CA ILE A 60 -28.69 -50.08 3.32
C ILE A 60 -28.10 -48.95 4.16
N ILE A 61 -28.88 -47.96 4.57
CA ILE A 61 -28.40 -46.83 5.38
C ILE A 61 -28.04 -47.28 6.80
N LEU A 62 -28.83 -48.17 7.41
CA LEU A 62 -28.68 -48.60 8.79
C LEU A 62 -27.60 -49.67 8.99
N ASN A 63 -26.99 -50.17 7.91
CA ASN A 63 -25.93 -51.16 7.98
C ASN A 63 -24.70 -50.59 8.72
N PRO A 64 -24.21 -51.22 9.80
CA PRO A 64 -23.08 -50.73 10.59
C PRO A 64 -21.79 -50.52 9.79
N ASN A 65 -21.61 -51.20 8.66
CA ASN A 65 -20.45 -51.01 7.77
C ASN A 65 -20.45 -49.66 7.05
N ASN A 66 -21.62 -49.01 6.91
CA ASN A 66 -21.76 -47.72 6.23
C ASN A 66 -21.69 -46.53 7.22
N LYS A 67 -21.63 -46.79 8.53
CA LYS A 67 -21.60 -45.74 9.58
C LYS A 67 -20.34 -44.89 9.55
N SER A 68 -19.19 -45.46 9.15
CA SER A 68 -17.92 -44.73 9.02
C SER A 68 -17.99 -43.66 7.93
N GLU A 69 -18.59 -43.98 6.78
CA GLU A 69 -18.79 -43.04 5.67
C GLU A 69 -19.82 -41.96 6.04
N LEU A 70 -20.96 -42.31 6.65
CA LEU A 70 -21.97 -41.34 7.09
C LEU A 70 -21.44 -40.38 8.18
N ASN A 71 -20.70 -40.88 9.17
CA ASN A 71 -20.19 -40.06 10.28
C ASN A 71 -19.17 -39.01 9.84
N GLN A 72 -18.38 -39.30 8.79
CA GLN A 72 -17.41 -38.35 8.21
C GLN A 72 -18.10 -37.12 7.58
N PHE A 73 -19.35 -37.26 7.11
CA PHE A 73 -20.11 -36.16 6.50
C PHE A 73 -20.89 -35.34 7.52
N PHE A 74 -21.38 -35.95 8.60
CA PHE A 74 -22.05 -35.20 9.69
C PHE A 74 -21.09 -34.43 10.61
N THR A 75 -19.79 -34.71 10.56
CA THR A 75 -18.78 -34.00 11.38
C THR A 75 -18.36 -32.64 10.82
N GLN A 76 -18.94 -32.18 9.71
CA GLN A 76 -18.62 -30.88 9.12
C GLN A 76 -19.53 -29.76 9.64
N GLN A 77 -19.44 -29.47 10.94
CA GLN A 77 -19.77 -28.13 11.45
C GLN A 77 -19.07 -27.86 12.80
N ASN A 78 -17.79 -27.47 12.73
CA ASN A 78 -17.03 -26.86 13.83
C ASN A 78 -16.75 -25.37 13.52
N GLU A 79 -17.75 -24.64 13.02
CA GLU A 79 -17.61 -23.21 12.64
C GLU A 79 -17.18 -22.31 13.80
N SER A 80 -17.57 -22.62 15.05
CA SER A 80 -17.29 -21.74 16.21
C SER A 80 -15.83 -21.75 16.65
N LYS A 81 -15.14 -22.90 16.60
CA LYS A 81 -13.72 -23.02 17.00
C LYS A 81 -12.76 -22.43 15.96
N ASP A 82 -13.13 -22.42 14.69
CA ASP A 82 -12.32 -21.83 13.63
C ASP A 82 -12.45 -20.31 13.58
N LEU A 83 -13.59 -19.75 13.99
CA LEU A 83 -13.75 -18.30 14.13
C LEU A 83 -12.83 -17.74 15.24
N GLU A 84 -12.83 -18.32 16.44
CA GLU A 84 -11.99 -17.83 17.55
C GLU A 84 -10.49 -17.83 17.20
N LYS A 85 -10.01 -18.85 16.48
CA LYS A 85 -8.61 -18.93 16.03
C LYS A 85 -8.20 -17.82 15.07
N ILE A 86 -9.14 -17.21 14.35
CA ILE A 86 -8.88 -16.13 13.38
C ILE A 86 -8.96 -14.76 14.05
N TRP A 87 -9.95 -14.54 14.93
CA TRP A 87 -10.18 -13.23 15.53
C TRP A 87 -9.17 -12.86 16.63
N ILE A 88 -8.69 -13.84 17.40
CA ILE A 88 -7.67 -13.62 18.44
C ILE A 88 -6.36 -13.02 17.87
N PRO A 89 -5.72 -13.59 16.83
CA PRO A 89 -4.50 -13.01 16.27
C PRO A 89 -4.76 -11.67 15.59
N VAL A 90 -5.92 -11.48 14.95
CA VAL A 90 -6.31 -10.19 14.35
C VAL A 90 -6.36 -9.09 15.42
N PHE A 91 -7.04 -9.33 16.54
CA PHE A 91 -7.14 -8.34 17.60
C PHE A 91 -5.79 -8.06 18.28
N ALA A 92 -4.97 -9.11 18.47
CA ALA A 92 -3.61 -8.97 19.00
C ALA A 92 -2.73 -8.10 18.10
N ILE A 93 -2.79 -8.29 16.77
CA ILE A 93 -2.06 -7.48 15.78
C ILE A 93 -2.53 -6.02 15.86
N ILE A 94 -3.83 -5.77 15.88
CA ILE A 94 -4.38 -4.40 15.95
C ILE A 94 -3.88 -3.70 17.22
N LEU A 95 -3.94 -4.35 18.37
CA LEU A 95 -3.54 -3.77 19.66
C LEU A 95 -2.03 -3.49 19.69
N ALA A 96 -1.21 -4.42 19.19
CA ALA A 96 0.24 -4.25 19.09
C ALA A 96 0.60 -3.04 18.22
N PHE A 97 0.04 -2.96 17.01
CA PHE A 97 0.28 -1.81 16.13
C PHE A 97 -0.27 -0.52 16.74
N PHE A 98 -1.45 -0.52 17.36
CA PHE A 98 -1.99 0.67 18.03
C PHE A 98 -1.02 1.23 19.09
N GLY A 99 -0.44 0.36 19.92
CA GLY A 99 0.59 0.73 20.89
C GLY A 99 1.83 1.35 20.22
N ILE A 100 2.33 0.72 19.16
CA ILE A 100 3.50 1.19 18.39
C ILE A 100 3.22 2.54 17.75
N PHE A 101 2.08 2.70 17.08
CA PHE A 101 1.68 3.96 16.45
C PHE A 101 1.57 5.08 17.49
N LYS A 102 0.97 4.81 18.66
CA LYS A 102 0.88 5.78 19.76
C LYS A 102 2.28 6.16 20.27
N PHE A 103 3.19 5.19 20.39
CA PHE A 103 4.56 5.41 20.83
C PHE A 103 5.38 6.26 19.84
N VAL A 104 5.36 5.91 18.56
CA VAL A 104 6.03 6.69 17.49
C VAL A 104 5.44 8.09 17.39
N ASN A 105 4.12 8.23 17.47
CA ASN A 105 3.46 9.55 17.48
C ASN A 105 3.86 10.39 18.70
N LYS A 106 4.02 9.79 19.88
CA LYS A 106 4.50 10.49 21.08
C LYS A 106 5.92 11.02 20.89
N GLN A 107 6.81 10.23 20.29
CA GLN A 107 8.16 10.67 19.96
C GLN A 107 8.15 11.84 18.96
N ALA A 108 7.32 11.74 17.91
CA ALA A 108 7.15 12.81 16.94
C ALA A 108 6.63 14.12 17.57
N LYS A 109 5.62 14.04 18.45
CA LYS A 109 5.09 15.23 19.16
C LYS A 109 6.16 15.94 20.00
N LYS A 110 7.04 15.17 20.66
CA LYS A 110 8.11 15.76 21.48
C LYS A 110 9.07 16.59 20.63
N THR A 111 9.44 16.11 19.44
CA THR A 111 10.28 16.85 18.48
C THR A 111 9.56 18.08 17.91
N VAL A 112 8.27 17.95 17.61
CA VAL A 112 7.46 19.04 17.02
C VAL A 112 7.20 20.17 18.01
N ASN A 113 6.92 19.86 19.27
CA ASN A 113 6.63 20.87 20.30
C ASN A 113 7.82 21.80 20.60
N LEU A 114 9.05 21.39 20.24
CA LEU A 114 10.23 22.24 20.35
C LEU A 114 10.27 23.33 19.28
N ASN A 115 9.47 23.23 18.22
CA ASN A 115 9.47 24.16 17.09
C ASN A 115 8.05 24.61 16.71
N ALA A 116 7.69 25.85 17.06
CA ALA A 116 6.35 26.41 16.86
C ALA A 116 5.86 26.39 15.40
N LYS A 117 6.76 26.57 14.41
CA LYS A 117 6.45 26.50 12.97
C LYS A 117 6.16 25.08 12.47
N ILE A 118 6.70 24.05 13.14
CA ILE A 118 6.45 22.64 12.80
C ILE A 118 5.09 22.19 13.36
N LYS A 119 4.64 22.78 14.47
CA LYS A 119 3.38 22.45 15.14
C LYS A 119 2.15 22.62 14.23
N THR A 120 2.05 23.74 13.51
CA THR A 120 0.94 24.02 12.57
C THR A 120 0.91 23.06 11.37
N ASP A 121 2.07 22.72 10.81
CA ASP A 121 2.20 21.79 9.69
C ASP A 121 1.93 20.32 10.14
N TYR A 122 2.30 20.00 11.38
CA TYR A 122 2.07 18.72 12.02
C TYR A 122 0.58 18.45 12.31
N GLU A 123 -0.16 19.42 12.83
CA GLU A 123 -1.60 19.29 13.07
C GLU A 123 -2.38 19.05 11.77
N LYS A 124 -2.06 19.82 10.72
CA LYS A 124 -2.64 19.64 9.37
C LYS A 124 -2.35 18.25 8.80
N THR A 125 -1.16 17.71 9.07
CA THR A 125 -0.74 16.39 8.55
C THR A 125 -1.27 15.22 9.38
N ILE A 126 -1.53 15.36 10.68
CA ILE A 126 -2.26 14.33 11.46
C ILE A 126 -3.67 14.16 10.90
N ILE A 127 -4.37 15.28 10.64
CA ILE A 127 -5.73 15.29 10.09
C ILE A 127 -5.72 14.65 8.69
N SER A 128 -4.74 15.01 7.85
CA SER A 128 -4.55 14.38 6.53
C SER A 128 -4.18 12.89 6.61
N GLY A 129 -3.44 12.47 7.63
CA GLY A 129 -3.04 11.07 7.82
C GLY A 129 -4.20 10.18 8.28
N CYS A 130 -5.11 10.69 9.11
CA CYS A 130 -6.36 10.01 9.42
C CYS A 130 -7.25 9.90 8.18
N ALA A 131 -7.38 10.99 7.41
CA ALA A 131 -8.11 10.97 6.14
C ALA A 131 -7.50 9.98 5.13
N GLY A 132 -6.18 9.89 5.04
CA GLY A 132 -5.48 8.93 4.18
C GLY A 132 -5.70 7.47 4.58
N VAL A 133 -5.79 7.16 5.88
CA VAL A 133 -6.14 5.82 6.35
C VAL A 133 -7.60 5.49 6.02
N PHE A 134 -8.53 6.43 6.19
CA PHE A 134 -9.93 6.23 5.77
C PHE A 134 -10.05 6.04 4.25
N MET A 135 -9.31 6.82 3.45
CA MET A 135 -9.27 6.69 2.00
C MET A 135 -8.64 5.34 1.60
N PHE A 136 -7.58 4.90 2.28
CA PHE A 136 -6.95 3.61 2.02
C PHE A 136 -7.88 2.44 2.40
N ILE A 137 -8.57 2.51 3.54
CA ILE A 137 -9.59 1.52 3.93
C ILE A 137 -10.72 1.50 2.89
N PHE A 138 -11.21 2.66 2.48
CA PHE A 138 -12.25 2.77 1.45
C PHE A 138 -11.79 2.18 0.11
N VAL A 139 -10.58 2.50 -0.34
CA VAL A 139 -9.99 1.95 -1.57
C VAL A 139 -9.74 0.46 -1.44
N SER A 140 -9.36 -0.04 -0.25
CA SER A 140 -9.13 -1.46 -0.01
C SER A 140 -10.44 -2.24 -0.03
N ILE A 141 -11.51 -1.71 0.58
CA ILE A 141 -12.86 -2.28 0.52
C ILE A 141 -13.40 -2.22 -0.92
N PHE A 142 -13.24 -1.08 -1.59
CA PHE A 142 -13.64 -0.90 -2.98
C PHE A 142 -12.90 -1.87 -3.91
N ALA A 143 -11.59 -1.99 -3.76
CA ALA A 143 -10.78 -2.95 -4.49
C ALA A 143 -11.22 -4.39 -4.18
N MET A 144 -11.50 -4.70 -2.92
CA MET A 144 -11.99 -6.02 -2.51
C MET A 144 -13.30 -6.36 -3.23
N VAL A 145 -14.29 -5.45 -3.23
CA VAL A 145 -15.59 -5.62 -3.91
C VAL A 145 -15.43 -5.66 -5.44
N PHE A 146 -14.63 -4.75 -6.01
CA PHE A 146 -14.46 -4.60 -7.45
C PHE A 146 -13.71 -5.80 -8.06
N PHE A 147 -12.60 -6.23 -7.46
CA PHE A 147 -11.83 -7.38 -7.94
C PHE A 147 -12.43 -8.73 -7.52
N ASN A 148 -13.38 -8.78 -6.57
CA ASN A 148 -14.19 -9.99 -6.33
C ASN A 148 -15.01 -10.36 -7.57
N GLY A 149 -15.50 -9.37 -8.33
CA GLY A 149 -16.20 -9.58 -9.59
C GLY A 149 -15.33 -10.21 -10.69
N PHE A 150 -14.00 -10.17 -10.53
CA PHE A 150 -13.02 -10.77 -11.44
C PHE A 150 -12.49 -12.13 -10.97
N GLY A 151 -13.00 -12.68 -9.85
CA GLY A 151 -12.54 -13.96 -9.29
C GLY A 151 -11.08 -13.94 -8.79
N LEU A 152 -10.49 -12.75 -8.65
CA LEU A 152 -9.08 -12.56 -8.26
C LEU A 152 -8.85 -12.93 -6.78
N PHE A 153 -9.91 -12.92 -5.98
CA PHE A 153 -9.89 -13.22 -4.55
C PHE A 153 -10.53 -14.55 -4.18
N ASP A 154 -10.96 -15.37 -5.16
CA ASP A 154 -11.55 -16.70 -4.90
C ASP A 154 -10.57 -17.65 -4.20
N LYS A 155 -9.27 -17.34 -4.23
CA LYS A 155 -8.21 -18.07 -3.53
C LYS A 155 -7.83 -17.47 -2.17
N ILE A 156 -8.35 -16.30 -1.79
CA ILE A 156 -8.06 -15.69 -0.49
C ILE A 156 -9.01 -16.28 0.54
N THR A 157 -8.56 -17.32 1.22
CA THR A 157 -9.26 -17.89 2.36
C THR A 157 -9.18 -16.97 3.59
N LEU A 158 -10.18 -17.07 4.48
CA LEU A 158 -10.27 -16.28 5.73
C LEU A 158 -9.01 -16.39 6.61
N ALA A 159 -8.22 -17.45 6.44
CA ALA A 159 -6.95 -17.69 7.12
C ALA A 159 -5.83 -16.68 6.76
N HIS A 160 -5.90 -16.03 5.59
CA HIS A 160 -4.89 -15.06 5.16
C HIS A 160 -5.12 -13.63 5.72
N THR A 161 -6.28 -13.40 6.32
CA THR A 161 -6.70 -12.10 6.89
C THR A 161 -5.67 -11.46 7.84
N PRO A 162 -5.09 -12.14 8.85
CA PRO A 162 -4.12 -11.52 9.76
C PRO A 162 -2.82 -11.08 9.06
N TYR A 163 -2.36 -11.81 8.04
CA TYR A 163 -1.15 -11.45 7.29
C TYR A 163 -1.38 -10.22 6.40
N ILE A 164 -2.54 -10.14 5.74
CA ILE A 164 -2.93 -8.98 4.94
C ILE A 164 -3.03 -7.74 5.84
N LEU A 165 -3.70 -7.87 6.99
CA LEU A 165 -3.83 -6.79 7.97
C LEU A 165 -2.47 -6.31 8.49
N TYR A 166 -1.59 -7.24 8.84
CA TYR A 166 -0.22 -6.94 9.24
C TYR A 166 0.54 -6.15 8.16
N GLY A 167 0.41 -6.54 6.87
CA GLY A 167 1.04 -5.84 5.76
C GLY A 167 0.54 -4.39 5.58
N ILE A 168 -0.77 -4.18 5.72
CA ILE A 168 -1.39 -2.84 5.65
C ILE A 168 -0.89 -1.96 6.81
N LEU A 169 -0.93 -2.48 8.04
CA LEU A 169 -0.48 -1.74 9.23
C LEU A 169 1.03 -1.47 9.20
N GLY A 170 1.83 -2.43 8.72
CA GLY A 170 3.27 -2.26 8.49
C GLY A 170 3.57 -1.16 7.47
N THR A 171 2.81 -1.11 6.38
CA THR A 171 2.92 -0.02 5.39
C THR A 171 2.53 1.33 5.99
N GLY A 172 1.48 1.40 6.81
CA GLY A 172 1.13 2.62 7.55
C GLY A 172 2.23 3.08 8.52
N LEU A 173 2.88 2.12 9.19
CA LEU A 173 4.00 2.39 10.10
C LEU A 173 5.20 2.93 9.33
N PHE A 174 5.49 2.38 8.15
CA PHE A 174 6.53 2.87 7.24
C PHE A 174 6.33 4.35 6.87
N PHE A 175 5.12 4.74 6.45
CA PHE A 175 4.83 6.15 6.16
C PHE A 175 4.93 7.06 7.38
N ARG A 176 4.54 6.58 8.56
CA ARG A 176 4.73 7.34 9.82
C ARG A 176 6.19 7.51 10.19
N TYR A 177 7.01 6.50 9.98
CA TYR A 177 8.46 6.60 10.14
C TYR A 177 9.04 7.66 9.19
N LEU A 178 8.72 7.60 7.90
CA LEU A 178 9.17 8.60 6.92
C LEU A 178 8.76 10.02 7.30
N PHE A 179 7.54 10.18 7.80
CA PHE A 179 7.06 11.46 8.29
C PHE A 179 7.87 11.97 9.48
N HIS A 180 8.24 11.09 10.43
CA HIS A 180 9.10 11.49 11.54
C HIS A 180 10.49 11.92 11.07
N ILE A 181 11.10 11.19 10.14
CA ILE A 181 12.38 11.58 9.53
C ILE A 181 12.26 12.94 8.83
N SER A 182 11.17 13.19 8.11
CA SER A 182 10.89 14.50 7.50
C SER A 182 10.76 15.60 8.57
N SER A 183 10.10 15.32 9.71
CA SER A 183 10.00 16.28 10.81
C SER A 183 11.36 16.60 11.44
N LEU A 184 12.26 15.62 11.56
CA LEU A 184 13.63 15.83 12.01
C LEU A 184 14.41 16.69 11.02
N ARG A 185 14.22 16.50 9.71
CA ARG A 185 14.87 17.33 8.68
C ARG A 185 14.39 18.78 8.72
N LYS A 186 13.13 19.02 9.05
CA LYS A 186 12.60 20.38 9.22
C LYS A 186 13.08 21.03 10.54
N ALA A 187 13.42 20.23 11.54
CA ALA A 187 13.87 20.73 12.85
C ALA A 187 15.35 21.13 12.87
N HIS A 188 16.17 20.51 12.03
CA HIS A 188 17.61 20.77 11.91
C HIS A 188 17.94 21.28 10.52
N ASN A 189 18.41 22.52 10.45
CA ASN A 189 18.97 23.11 9.25
C ASN A 189 20.37 22.53 8.96
N ASP A 190 21.11 22.21 10.03
CA ASP A 190 22.44 21.64 9.97
C ASP A 190 22.42 20.13 9.66
N ASP A 191 23.17 19.71 8.64
CA ASP A 191 23.22 18.31 8.21
C ASP A 191 23.79 17.38 9.28
N LYS A 192 24.78 17.82 10.08
CA LYS A 192 25.44 16.98 11.09
C LYS A 192 24.49 16.73 12.26
N ASN A 193 23.79 17.76 12.72
CA ASN A 193 22.77 17.62 13.76
C ASN A 193 21.60 16.76 13.28
N PHE A 194 21.14 16.96 12.04
CA PHE A 194 20.13 16.10 11.42
C PHE A 194 20.57 14.63 11.40
N PHE A 195 21.77 14.33 10.91
CA PHE A 195 22.26 12.96 10.86
C PHE A 195 22.42 12.35 12.26
N LYS A 196 22.88 13.13 13.24
CA LYS A 196 22.98 12.69 14.63
C LYS A 196 21.60 12.33 15.19
N ALA A 197 20.61 13.21 15.02
CA ALA A 197 19.25 13.00 15.48
C ALA A 197 18.60 11.76 14.84
N VAL A 198 18.78 11.56 13.53
CA VAL A 198 18.28 10.36 12.84
C VAL A 198 19.00 9.10 13.30
N THR A 199 20.32 9.12 13.53
CA THR A 199 21.02 7.97 14.09
C THR A 199 20.55 7.60 15.49
N ASP A 200 20.32 8.60 16.36
CA ASP A 200 19.85 8.38 17.72
C ASP A 200 18.42 7.83 17.72
N PHE A 201 17.56 8.32 16.82
CA PHE A 201 16.22 7.78 16.61
C PHE A 201 16.26 6.33 16.12
N ASN A 202 17.06 6.04 15.09
CA ASN A 202 17.16 4.71 14.50
C ASN A 202 17.76 3.68 15.47
N LYS A 203 18.74 4.06 16.29
CA LYS A 203 19.30 3.18 17.33
C LYS A 203 18.25 2.78 18.37
N LYS A 204 17.44 3.74 18.83
CA LYS A 204 16.38 3.50 19.83
C LYS A 204 15.20 2.71 19.25
N ASN A 205 14.92 2.87 17.97
CA ASN A 205 13.72 2.32 17.32
C ASN A 205 14.03 1.24 16.28
N PHE A 206 15.22 0.61 16.33
CA PHE A 206 15.61 -0.43 15.37
C PHE A 206 14.62 -1.61 15.35
N TRP A 207 13.98 -1.90 16.49
CA TRP A 207 12.94 -2.94 16.61
C TRP A 207 11.73 -2.75 15.68
N LEU A 208 11.50 -1.55 15.12
CA LEU A 208 10.36 -1.27 14.23
C LEU A 208 10.48 -2.04 12.91
N VAL A 209 11.71 -2.44 12.54
CA VAL A 209 11.99 -3.28 11.37
C VAL A 209 11.22 -4.60 11.44
N ILE A 210 11.02 -5.17 12.63
CA ILE A 210 10.26 -6.41 12.84
C ILE A 210 8.79 -6.23 12.44
N PHE A 211 8.24 -5.03 12.54
CA PHE A 211 6.84 -4.71 12.24
C PHE A 211 6.64 -4.17 10.82
N SER A 212 7.71 -3.70 10.19
CA SER A 212 7.70 -3.19 8.83
C SER A 212 9.08 -3.39 8.18
N PRO A 213 9.29 -4.52 7.49
CA PRO A 213 10.56 -4.80 6.80
C PRO A 213 10.96 -3.73 5.78
N LEU A 214 9.99 -2.99 5.22
CA LEU A 214 10.23 -1.86 4.31
C LEU A 214 11.15 -0.77 4.91
N LEU A 215 11.23 -0.69 6.25
CA LEU A 215 12.11 0.25 6.94
C LEU A 215 13.60 -0.02 6.66
N LEU A 216 13.97 -1.28 6.38
CA LEU A 216 15.36 -1.63 6.04
C LEU A 216 15.86 -0.85 4.84
N PHE A 217 15.03 -0.71 3.79
CA PHE A 217 15.40 0.06 2.60
C PHE A 217 15.73 1.51 2.95
N THR A 218 14.92 2.14 3.81
CA THR A 218 15.15 3.52 4.23
C THR A 218 16.37 3.67 5.13
N LEU A 219 16.62 2.70 6.02
CA LEU A 219 17.79 2.66 6.87
C LEU A 219 19.08 2.51 6.04
N ILE A 220 19.07 1.60 5.06
CA ILE A 220 20.21 1.38 4.15
C ILE A 220 20.50 2.63 3.33
N ASN A 221 19.47 3.22 2.69
CA ASN A 221 19.65 4.47 1.92
C ASN A 221 20.19 5.61 2.80
N TYR A 222 19.71 5.69 4.04
CA TYR A 222 20.22 6.65 5.02
C TYR A 222 21.70 6.41 5.36
N LEU A 223 22.11 5.15 5.57
CA LEU A 223 23.51 4.80 5.82
C LEU A 223 24.41 5.16 4.64
N PHE A 224 23.97 4.91 3.40
CA PHE A 224 24.70 5.32 2.18
C PHE A 224 24.86 6.85 2.10
N LYS A 225 23.78 7.60 2.34
CA LYS A 225 23.81 9.08 2.36
C LYS A 225 24.76 9.60 3.44
N ARG A 226 24.74 8.99 4.64
CA ARG A 226 25.65 9.36 5.72
C ARG A 226 27.09 9.07 5.34
N ALA A 227 27.37 7.87 4.83
CA ALA A 227 28.72 7.45 4.42
C ALA A 227 29.32 8.42 3.39
N LYS A 228 28.55 8.83 2.38
CA LYS A 228 28.98 9.82 1.38
C LYS A 228 29.32 11.19 1.98
N ASN A 229 28.69 11.57 3.09
CA ASN A 229 28.90 12.85 3.76
C ASN A 229 29.84 12.77 4.98
N ILE A 230 30.40 11.60 5.31
CA ILE A 230 31.32 11.46 6.45
C ILE A 230 32.55 12.35 6.28
N ASP A 231 33.11 12.39 5.06
CA ASP A 231 34.31 13.18 4.78
C ASP A 231 34.08 14.68 4.89
N ARG A 232 32.86 15.15 4.63
CA ARG A 232 32.45 16.55 4.82
C ARG A 232 32.56 16.98 6.28
N PHE A 233 32.42 16.05 7.23
CA PHE A 233 32.37 16.35 8.67
C PHE A 233 33.67 16.08 9.43
N LYS A 234 34.74 15.65 8.74
CA LYS A 234 36.05 15.45 9.36
C LYS A 234 36.64 16.81 9.76
N PRO A 235 37.19 16.95 10.99
CA PRO A 235 37.82 18.18 11.42
C PRO A 235 38.99 18.55 10.51
N ILE A 236 39.10 19.85 10.24
CA ILE A 236 40.20 20.43 9.48
C ILE A 236 41.26 20.90 10.47
N LEU A 237 42.52 20.90 10.05
CA LEU A 237 43.62 21.41 10.86
C LEU A 237 43.87 22.88 10.54
N ASP A 238 44.12 23.65 11.58
CA ASP A 238 44.50 25.06 11.52
C ASP A 238 45.99 25.22 11.13
N SER A 239 46.45 26.46 10.91
CA SER A 239 47.87 26.80 10.66
C SER A 239 48.81 26.28 11.75
N LYS A 240 48.30 26.07 12.97
CA LYS A 240 49.01 25.50 14.13
C LYS A 240 48.86 23.98 14.25
N ASN A 241 48.30 23.31 13.25
CA ASN A 241 48.02 21.87 13.23
C ASN A 241 47.03 21.41 14.33
N GLN A 242 46.14 22.30 14.77
CA GLN A 242 45.08 22.01 15.76
C GLN A 242 43.74 21.79 15.06
N GLU A 243 42.88 20.93 15.61
CA GLU A 243 41.55 20.67 15.04
C GLU A 243 40.65 21.90 15.17
N MET A 244 40.11 22.35 14.03
CA MET A 244 39.13 23.42 13.97
C MET A 244 37.75 22.92 14.36
N ILE A 245 36.96 23.80 14.97
CA ILE A 245 35.59 23.55 15.40
C ILE A 245 34.64 23.99 14.28
N ARG A 246 33.73 23.12 13.87
CA ARG A 246 32.69 23.51 12.91
C ARG A 246 31.60 24.31 13.60
N LEU A 247 31.24 25.44 13.02
CA LEU A 247 30.12 26.27 13.49
C LEU A 247 28.79 25.54 13.29
N ASP A 248 27.92 25.58 14.29
CA ASP A 248 26.59 24.99 14.24
C ASP A 248 25.60 25.91 13.48
N ARG A 249 25.09 25.40 12.35
CA ARG A 249 24.17 26.11 11.46
C ARG A 249 22.71 26.08 11.93
N ASP A 250 22.37 25.32 12.97
CA ASP A 250 21.08 25.41 13.65
C ASP A 250 20.99 26.67 14.52
N ILE A 251 22.13 27.08 15.10
CA ILE A 251 22.23 28.30 15.93
C ILE A 251 22.48 29.52 15.05
N ASN A 252 23.46 29.43 14.14
CA ASN A 252 23.79 30.51 13.21
C ASN A 252 23.29 30.20 11.81
N ILE A 253 21.97 30.36 11.62
CA ILE A 253 21.30 30.05 10.35
C ILE A 253 21.80 30.95 9.22
N GLU A 254 22.10 32.22 9.49
CA GLU A 254 22.53 33.20 8.48
C GLU A 254 24.01 33.09 8.10
N GLY A 255 24.83 32.47 8.96
CA GLY A 255 26.27 32.35 8.76
C GLY A 255 27.04 33.66 8.92
N LYS A 256 26.43 34.69 9.49
CA LYS A 256 27.10 35.97 9.77
C LYS A 256 28.03 35.83 10.99
N PRO A 257 29.18 36.52 11.02
CA PRO A 257 29.70 37.47 10.02
C PRO A 257 30.51 36.81 8.88
N PHE A 258 30.65 35.49 8.86
CA PHE A 258 31.60 34.78 7.99
C PHE A 258 31.18 34.71 6.52
N LEU A 259 29.89 34.51 6.23
CA LEU A 259 29.39 34.41 4.86
C LEU A 259 29.06 35.77 4.24
N SER A 260 29.45 35.93 2.98
CA SER A 260 29.01 37.05 2.15
C SER A 260 27.53 36.93 1.75
N GLY A 261 26.90 38.04 1.37
CA GLY A 261 25.52 38.04 0.90
C GLY A 261 25.27 37.17 -0.34
N GLY A 262 26.28 37.02 -1.20
CA GLY A 262 26.22 36.15 -2.39
C GLY A 262 26.27 34.66 -2.05
N GLN A 263 27.20 34.25 -1.18
CA GLN A 263 27.25 32.88 -0.67
C GLN A 263 25.95 32.50 0.06
N ARG A 264 25.39 33.46 0.82
CA ARG A 264 24.08 33.26 1.44
C ARG A 264 22.96 33.07 0.41
N ALA A 265 23.00 33.81 -0.70
CA ALA A 265 22.03 33.63 -1.77
C ALA A 265 22.16 32.26 -2.47
N GLU A 266 23.37 31.70 -2.55
CA GLU A 266 23.62 30.34 -3.05
C GLU A 266 23.07 29.27 -2.11
N GLU A 267 23.22 29.42 -0.78
CA GLU A 267 22.60 28.52 0.21
C GLU A 267 21.07 28.57 0.12
N VAL A 268 20.49 29.77 0.01
CA VAL A 268 19.04 29.93 -0.11
C VAL A 268 18.52 29.35 -1.43
N ALA A 269 19.31 29.44 -2.50
CA ALA A 269 19.02 28.81 -3.79
C ALA A 269 19.35 27.29 -3.81
N LYS A 270 19.91 26.74 -2.73
CA LYS A 270 20.34 25.34 -2.60
C LYS A 270 21.32 24.89 -3.67
N THR A 271 22.20 25.79 -4.10
CA THR A 271 23.22 25.48 -5.11
C THR A 271 24.52 25.07 -4.46
N TYR A 272 24.93 25.79 -3.42
CA TYR A 272 26.06 25.44 -2.55
C TYR A 272 25.65 25.49 -1.09
N ASP A 273 26.16 24.55 -0.30
CA ASP A 273 26.15 24.59 1.15
C ASP A 273 27.56 24.94 1.65
N TYR A 274 27.66 25.91 2.56
CA TYR A 274 28.94 26.34 3.12
C TYR A 274 29.11 25.86 4.56
N ASP A 275 30.19 25.13 4.80
CA ASP A 275 30.62 24.75 6.15
C ASP A 275 31.68 25.73 6.64
N ILE A 276 31.42 26.37 7.78
CA ILE A 276 32.35 27.30 8.43
C ILE A 276 33.10 26.54 9.53
N TRP A 277 34.41 26.58 9.46
CA TRP A 277 35.33 26.03 10.45
C TRP A 277 36.09 27.17 11.09
N GLU A 278 36.20 27.14 12.41
CA GLU A 278 36.86 28.18 13.19
C GLU A 278 37.92 27.54 14.09
N SER A 279 39.08 28.19 14.19
CA SER A 279 40.14 27.76 15.10
C SER A 279 39.68 27.87 16.55
N ALA A 280 40.26 27.08 17.46
CA ALA A 280 39.96 27.16 18.90
C ALA A 280 40.21 28.56 19.49
N ASP A 281 41.11 29.32 18.86
CA ASP A 281 41.43 30.70 19.25
C ASP A 281 40.47 31.75 18.66
N HIS A 282 39.49 31.37 17.84
CA HIS A 282 38.57 32.25 17.09
C HIS A 282 39.23 33.27 16.14
N LYS A 283 40.52 33.08 15.82
CA LYS A 283 41.31 33.99 14.98
C LYS A 283 41.29 33.63 13.50
N GLU A 284 41.27 32.33 13.20
CA GLU A 284 41.30 31.80 11.84
C GLU A 284 39.98 31.10 11.55
N HIS A 285 39.43 31.32 10.36
CA HIS A 285 38.26 30.60 9.87
C HIS A 285 38.46 30.14 8.43
N ILE A 286 37.95 28.96 8.12
CA ILE A 286 38.00 28.34 6.80
C ILE A 286 36.57 28.01 6.37
N ILE A 287 36.21 28.44 5.16
CA ILE A 287 34.91 28.18 4.57
C ILE A 287 35.08 27.10 3.50
N LYS A 288 34.42 25.95 3.68
CA LYS A 288 34.37 24.88 2.66
C LYS A 288 33.02 24.91 1.95
N GLN A 289 33.07 24.83 0.61
CA GLN A 289 31.88 24.80 -0.23
C GLN A 289 31.56 23.38 -0.69
N TRP A 290 30.28 23.02 -0.68
CA TRP A 290 29.79 21.71 -1.11
C TRP A 290 28.60 21.86 -2.06
N PRO A 291 28.53 21.10 -3.17
CA PRO A 291 27.39 21.17 -4.08
C PRO A 291 26.13 20.62 -3.41
N ALA A 292 25.05 21.40 -3.47
CA ALA A 292 23.77 21.09 -2.83
C ALA A 292 22.72 20.55 -3.83
N GLU A 293 21.46 20.44 -3.39
CA GLU A 293 20.36 19.76 -4.09
C GLU A 293 20.11 20.29 -5.51
N GLU A 294 20.11 21.61 -5.69
CA GLU A 294 19.79 22.29 -6.95
C GLU A 294 21.06 22.72 -7.72
N TYR A 295 22.25 22.23 -7.35
CA TYR A 295 23.53 22.62 -7.97
C TYR A 295 23.53 22.54 -9.51
N LYS A 296 22.91 21.50 -10.08
CA LYS A 296 22.86 21.26 -11.53
C LYS A 296 21.88 22.17 -12.27
N ASP A 297 20.88 22.70 -11.57
CA ASP A 297 19.80 23.50 -12.17
C ASP A 297 20.18 24.97 -12.32
N TYR A 298 21.23 25.40 -11.62
CA TYR A 298 21.76 26.76 -11.68
C TYR A 298 23.16 26.81 -12.27
N THR A 299 23.46 27.98 -12.83
CA THR A 299 24.75 28.33 -13.43
C THR A 299 25.29 29.60 -12.78
N GLU A 300 26.58 29.88 -13.01
CA GLU A 300 27.23 31.09 -12.52
C GLU A 300 26.68 32.31 -13.25
N CYS A 301 26.32 33.33 -12.48
CA CYS A 301 25.77 34.55 -13.05
C CYS A 301 26.89 35.41 -13.65
N PRO A 302 26.79 35.88 -14.90
CA PRO A 302 27.82 36.72 -15.51
C PRO A 302 28.02 38.09 -14.83
N LYS A 303 27.05 38.55 -14.01
CA LYS A 303 27.15 39.85 -13.30
C LYS A 303 27.72 39.75 -11.90
N CYS A 304 27.40 38.69 -11.15
CA CYS A 304 27.78 38.57 -9.75
C CYS A 304 28.65 37.34 -9.45
N SER A 305 28.97 36.52 -10.45
CA SER A 305 29.78 35.29 -10.38
C SER A 305 29.24 34.17 -9.48
N PHE A 306 28.28 34.45 -8.60
CA PHE A 306 27.60 33.44 -7.79
C PHE A 306 26.70 32.55 -8.65
N ARG A 307 26.67 31.25 -8.31
CA ARG A 307 25.86 30.21 -8.94
C ARG A 307 24.41 30.28 -8.49
N THR A 308 23.74 31.35 -8.93
CA THR A 308 22.32 31.60 -8.66
C THR A 308 21.54 31.95 -9.92
N TYR A 309 22.12 31.66 -11.10
CA TYR A 309 21.51 31.94 -12.40
C TYR A 309 20.69 30.75 -12.91
N LYS A 310 19.37 30.90 -12.93
CA LYS A 310 18.44 29.88 -13.43
C LYS A 310 18.15 30.12 -14.90
N LEU A 311 18.54 29.16 -15.73
CA LEU A 311 18.32 29.22 -17.17
C LEU A 311 16.89 28.83 -17.53
N LYS A 312 16.35 29.47 -18.58
CA LYS A 312 15.04 29.14 -19.19
C LYS A 312 13.89 29.08 -18.17
N LYS A 313 13.89 29.99 -17.19
CA LYS A 313 12.79 30.15 -16.24
C LYS A 313 11.56 30.67 -17.00
N ARG A 314 10.47 29.90 -16.96
CA ARG A 314 9.19 30.29 -17.54
C ARG A 314 8.40 31.13 -16.54
N VAL A 315 8.07 32.36 -16.90
CA VAL A 315 7.23 33.25 -16.09
C VAL A 315 5.94 33.51 -16.85
N THR A 316 4.82 33.04 -16.30
CA THR A 316 3.49 33.26 -16.84
C THR A 316 3.10 34.72 -16.66
N VAL A 317 2.75 35.40 -17.75
CA VAL A 317 2.25 36.79 -17.75
C VAL A 317 0.73 36.79 -17.82
N LYS A 318 0.16 35.95 -18.68
CA LYS A 318 -1.28 35.72 -18.79
C LYS A 318 -1.55 34.22 -18.68
N ALA A 319 -2.36 33.81 -17.72
CA ALA A 319 -2.76 32.41 -17.58
C ALA A 319 -3.63 31.98 -18.77
N ALA A 320 -3.45 30.75 -19.25
CA ALA A 320 -4.33 30.18 -20.25
C ALA A 320 -5.69 29.85 -19.63
N THR A 321 -6.76 30.04 -20.40
CA THR A 321 -8.13 29.70 -20.01
C THR A 321 -8.70 28.66 -20.98
N TYR A 322 -9.90 28.17 -20.72
CA TYR A 322 -10.61 27.26 -21.63
C TYR A 322 -11.04 27.93 -22.95
N SER A 323 -11.06 29.27 -22.99
CA SER A 323 -11.51 30.04 -24.16
C SER A 323 -10.41 30.87 -24.83
N HIS A 324 -9.29 31.12 -24.15
CA HIS A 324 -8.19 31.94 -24.67
C HIS A 324 -6.84 31.37 -24.29
N ASP A 325 -5.89 31.49 -25.20
CA ASP A 325 -4.49 31.18 -24.96
C ASP A 325 -3.90 32.07 -23.86
N GLY A 326 -2.93 31.51 -23.16
CA GLY A 326 -2.10 32.23 -22.20
C GLY A 326 -0.80 32.67 -22.85
N GLN A 327 -0.05 33.51 -22.14
CA GLN A 327 1.26 33.98 -22.55
C GLN A 327 2.24 33.86 -21.39
N ALA A 328 3.41 33.31 -21.68
CA ALA A 328 4.54 33.26 -20.77
C ALA A 328 5.78 33.84 -21.44
N LYS A 329 6.66 34.44 -20.65
CA LYS A 329 8.01 34.83 -21.09
C LYS A 329 9.02 33.82 -20.58
N LEU A 330 9.96 33.45 -21.44
CA LEU A 330 11.13 32.67 -21.07
C LEU A 330 12.26 33.65 -20.74
N ILE A 331 12.73 33.60 -19.50
CA ILE A 331 13.79 34.47 -19.01
C ILE A 331 14.90 33.64 -18.37
N ASN A 332 16.13 34.16 -18.38
CA ASN A 332 17.13 33.75 -17.42
C ASN A 332 17.11 34.75 -16.26
N GLU A 333 17.17 34.26 -15.03
CA GLU A 333 17.09 35.11 -13.85
C GLU A 333 18.11 34.69 -12.80
N CYS A 334 18.81 35.69 -12.25
CA CYS A 334 19.70 35.50 -11.12
C CYS A 334 18.96 35.75 -9.79
N SER A 335 18.94 34.77 -8.90
CA SER A 335 18.30 34.92 -7.59
C SER A 335 19.03 35.92 -6.67
N CYS A 336 20.36 36.05 -6.80
CA CYS A 336 21.20 36.93 -5.99
C CYS A 336 21.10 38.41 -6.43
N CYS A 337 21.54 38.74 -7.65
CA CYS A 337 21.62 40.13 -8.13
C CYS A 337 20.36 40.60 -8.88
N LYS A 338 19.33 39.76 -9.00
CA LYS A 338 18.08 40.04 -9.73
C LYS A 338 18.28 40.41 -11.20
N ASN A 339 19.42 40.05 -11.79
CA ASN A 339 19.64 40.20 -13.21
C ASN A 339 18.67 39.32 -13.99
N VAL A 340 17.96 39.92 -14.95
CA VAL A 340 17.00 39.23 -15.81
C VAL A 340 17.41 39.42 -17.26
N GLU A 341 17.50 38.33 -17.99
CA GLU A 341 17.72 38.31 -19.44
C GLU A 341 16.49 37.70 -20.11
N PHE A 342 15.86 38.45 -21.01
CA PHE A 342 14.71 37.95 -21.76
C PHE A 342 15.16 37.15 -22.97
N ILE A 343 14.61 35.94 -23.14
CA ILE A 343 14.90 35.09 -24.29
C ILE A 343 13.80 35.23 -25.34
N LYS A 344 12.56 34.83 -25.01
CA LYS A 344 11.45 34.83 -25.96
C LYS A 344 10.10 34.74 -25.27
N TRP A 345 9.05 35.11 -26.00
CA TRP A 345 7.67 34.80 -25.64
C TRP A 345 7.32 33.35 -25.99
N ILE A 346 6.44 32.76 -25.17
CA ILE A 346 5.90 31.41 -25.33
C ILE A 346 4.39 31.51 -25.16
N VAL A 347 3.64 30.97 -26.13
CA VAL A 347 2.19 30.83 -26.01
C VAL A 347 1.88 29.62 -25.13
N LEU A 348 1.02 29.81 -24.13
CA LEU A 348 0.49 28.73 -23.31
C LEU A 348 -0.81 28.25 -23.96
N PRO A 349 -0.91 26.97 -24.37
CA PRO A 349 -2.11 26.47 -25.01
C PRO A 349 -3.31 26.58 -24.07
N MET A 350 -4.49 26.74 -24.66
CA MET A 350 -5.76 26.75 -23.94
C MET A 350 -5.90 25.50 -23.07
N LEU A 351 -6.53 25.67 -21.91
CA LEU A 351 -6.85 24.53 -21.05
C LEU A 351 -7.84 23.64 -21.78
N VAL A 352 -7.58 22.33 -21.80
CA VAL A 352 -8.50 21.33 -22.31
C VAL A 352 -9.16 20.62 -21.14
N GLU A 353 -10.47 20.42 -21.21
CA GLU A 353 -11.14 19.51 -20.29
C GLU A 353 -10.61 18.10 -20.54
N SER A 354 -9.73 17.64 -19.67
CA SER A 354 -9.37 16.24 -19.63
C SER A 354 -10.59 15.46 -19.16
N LYS A 355 -11.39 14.95 -20.11
CA LYS A 355 -12.23 13.77 -19.83
C LYS A 355 -11.25 12.70 -19.38
N SER A 356 -11.35 12.29 -18.12
CA SER A 356 -10.58 11.19 -17.56
C SER A 356 -11.02 9.88 -18.21
N SER A 357 -10.60 9.65 -19.45
CA SER A 357 -10.50 8.31 -20.01
C SER A 357 -9.11 7.80 -19.64
N SER A 358 -9.06 6.88 -18.68
CA SER A 358 -7.92 6.04 -18.41
C SER A 358 -7.54 5.26 -19.67
N GLY A 359 -6.69 5.86 -20.51
CA GLY A 359 -6.12 5.23 -21.69
C GLY A 359 -4.81 4.54 -21.32
N SER A 360 -4.90 3.27 -20.98
CA SER A 360 -3.75 2.36 -20.93
C SER A 360 -3.17 2.23 -22.35
N SER A 361 -1.91 2.62 -22.50
CA SER A 361 -1.11 2.27 -23.68
C SER A 361 -0.93 0.75 -23.72
N SER A 362 -1.70 0.08 -24.57
CA SER A 362 -1.42 -1.29 -24.98
C SER A 362 -1.05 -1.27 -26.46
N SER A 363 0.22 -1.56 -26.73
CA SER A 363 0.71 -1.91 -28.05
C SER A 363 0.03 -3.21 -28.48
N GLY A 364 -0.69 -3.15 -29.60
CA GLY A 364 -1.34 -4.30 -30.20
C GLY A 364 -0.35 -5.23 -30.89
N SER A 365 -0.52 -6.52 -30.64
CA SER A 365 -0.32 -7.55 -31.66
C SER A 365 -1.56 -8.47 -31.64
N SER A 366 -2.15 -8.57 -32.81
CA SER A 366 -3.38 -9.31 -33.11
C SER A 366 -3.13 -10.82 -33.21
N SER A 367 -4.04 -11.63 -32.68
CA SER A 367 -4.63 -12.73 -33.45
C SER A 367 -5.99 -13.16 -32.88
N SER A 368 -6.92 -13.33 -33.83
CA SER A 368 -8.20 -14.05 -33.83
C SER A 368 -8.16 -15.35 -33.02
N SER A 369 -9.24 -15.89 -32.45
CA SER A 369 -10.62 -16.04 -32.94
C SER A 369 -11.51 -16.64 -31.85
N SER A 370 -12.82 -16.36 -31.97
CA SER A 370 -13.95 -17.26 -31.65
C SER A 370 -14.05 -17.91 -30.26
N SER A 371 -15.09 -17.57 -29.51
CA SER A 371 -16.35 -18.34 -29.48
C SER A 371 -17.13 -18.03 -28.20
N SER A 372 -18.40 -17.70 -28.42
CA SER A 372 -19.45 -17.63 -27.41
C SER A 372 -19.68 -18.99 -26.77
N SER A 373 -19.67 -19.05 -25.45
CA SER A 373 -20.31 -20.16 -24.72
C SER A 373 -20.85 -19.66 -23.39
N TRP A 374 -22.16 -19.44 -23.36
CA TRP A 374 -22.95 -19.40 -22.14
C TRP A 374 -22.91 -20.79 -21.48
N GLY A 375 -22.36 -20.86 -20.28
CA GLY A 375 -22.51 -22.00 -19.38
C GLY A 375 -22.60 -21.44 -17.97
N GLY A 376 -23.71 -21.54 -17.25
CA GLY A 376 -24.43 -22.80 -17.00
C GLY A 376 -23.97 -23.28 -15.63
N GLY A 377 -24.69 -22.84 -14.59
CA GLY A 377 -24.39 -23.17 -13.20
C GLY A 377 -24.39 -24.68 -12.95
N ARG A 378 -23.43 -25.15 -12.16
CA ARG A 378 -23.29 -26.56 -11.79
C ARG A 378 -24.16 -26.85 -10.58
N SER A 379 -25.29 -27.52 -10.79
CA SER A 379 -25.97 -28.30 -9.75
C SER A 379 -25.53 -29.76 -9.89
N SER A 380 -24.62 -30.21 -9.01
CA SER A 380 -24.17 -31.59 -8.92
C SER A 380 -25.15 -32.44 -8.11
N GLY A 381 -26.32 -32.71 -8.70
CA GLY A 381 -27.27 -33.67 -8.16
C GLY A 381 -27.56 -34.74 -9.21
N GLY A 382 -26.82 -35.84 -9.14
CA GLY A 382 -27.20 -37.07 -9.83
C GLY A 382 -28.53 -37.56 -9.27
N GLY A 383 -29.39 -38.10 -10.12
CA GLY A 383 -30.69 -38.56 -9.68
C GLY A 383 -31.31 -39.45 -10.72
N THR A 384 -31.43 -40.74 -10.39
CA THR A 384 -32.03 -41.78 -11.21
C THR A 384 -33.56 -41.71 -11.23
N GLY A 385 -34.18 -42.00 -12.37
CA GLY A 385 -35.64 -42.02 -12.50
C GLY A 385 -36.11 -42.96 -13.60
N GLY A 386 -37.40 -43.32 -13.56
CA GLY A 386 -37.99 -44.28 -14.48
C GLY A 386 -39.50 -44.09 -14.62
N SER A 387 -40.10 -44.89 -15.49
CA SER A 387 -41.55 -44.97 -15.69
C SER A 387 -42.06 -46.37 -15.40
N TRP A 388 -43.36 -46.51 -15.10
CA TRP A 388 -44.01 -47.80 -14.87
C TRP A 388 -45.25 -48.02 -15.72
#